data_AF-A0A834FQ97-F1
#
_entry.id   AF-A0A834FQ97-F1
#
_cell.length_a   1.000
_cell.length_b   1.000
_cell.length_c   1.000
_cell.angle_alpha   90.00
_cell.angle_beta   90.00
_cell.angle_gamma   90.00
#
_symmetry.space_group_name_H-M   'P 1'
#
loop_
_entity.id
_entity.type
_entity.pdbx_description
1 polymer ?
#
loop_
_entity_poly.entity_id
_entity_poly.type
_entity_poly.pdbx_seq_one_letter_code
_entity_poly.pdbx_strand_id
1 'polypeptide(L)'
;MFLVFTLTLVGLQWSFGLPAVVRTDFDRLWSITEILQHEVERLINKSMEYSIIFRNMPKYPEKTPSSSVSGKSFPQNLKDIFIKGHLFDFHMDEMSRHLKNLTKHPHRISPFFTAVKGTLQRLLQTVNRISESVHPEMGQLIVPAPPEFPERSFFEQRRHGTVVLFRLREWVENVQRVLREHSPSQLGEKKVSNV
;
A
#
# COMPACT_ATOMS: atom_id res chain seq x y z
N MET A 1 -2.26 -24.37 53.89
CA MET A 1 -3.17 -23.37 53.29
C MET A 1 -2.32 -22.39 52.45
N PHE A 2 -1.72 -22.88 51.35
CA PHE A 2 -0.69 -22.15 50.56
C PHE A 2 -0.82 -22.44 49.06
N LEU A 3 -2.06 -22.59 48.57
CA LEU A 3 -2.31 -23.08 47.20
C LEU A 3 -3.48 -22.33 46.53
N VAL A 4 -3.59 -21.03 46.82
CA VAL A 4 -4.59 -20.14 46.17
C VAL A 4 -3.94 -18.89 45.55
N PHE A 5 -2.64 -18.67 45.76
CA PHE A 5 -1.96 -17.45 45.30
C PHE A 5 -1.21 -17.56 43.97
N THR A 6 -1.29 -18.68 43.25
CA THR A 6 -0.66 -18.86 41.93
C THR A 6 -1.63 -18.71 40.75
N LEU A 7 -2.92 -18.43 40.99
CA LEU A 7 -3.94 -18.29 39.93
C LEU A 7 -4.31 -16.84 39.58
N THR A 8 -3.82 -15.85 40.33
CA THR A 8 -4.05 -14.43 40.06
C THR A 8 -2.90 -13.71 39.35
N LEU A 9 -1.81 -14.41 39.01
CA LEU A 9 -0.71 -13.81 38.22
C LEU A 9 -0.77 -14.09 36.71
N VAL A 10 -1.56 -15.06 36.26
CA VAL A 10 -1.75 -15.33 34.81
C VAL A 10 -2.83 -14.42 34.19
N GLY A 11 -3.69 -13.80 35.02
CA GLY A 11 -4.75 -12.91 34.58
C GLY A 11 -4.33 -11.48 34.22
N LEU A 12 -3.10 -11.06 34.54
CA LEU A 12 -2.62 -9.68 34.35
C LEU A 12 -1.68 -9.47 33.15
N GLN A 13 -1.48 -10.48 32.30
CA GLN A 13 -0.69 -10.34 31.07
C GLN A 13 -1.53 -10.09 29.79
N TRP A 14 -2.85 -10.00 29.90
CA TRP A 14 -3.73 -9.76 28.74
C TRP A 14 -4.20 -8.30 28.57
N SER A 15 -3.58 -7.36 29.30
CA SER A 15 -3.76 -5.91 29.09
C SER A 15 -2.56 -5.26 28.40
N PHE A 16 -1.63 -6.06 27.86
CA PHE A 16 -0.46 -5.55 27.17
C PHE A 16 -0.85 -4.95 25.81
N GLY A 17 -0.73 -3.62 25.74
CA GLY A 17 -0.59 -2.92 24.48
C GLY A 17 0.44 -3.62 23.60
N LEU A 18 0.23 -3.54 22.29
CA LEU A 18 1.11 -4.11 21.28
C LEU A 18 2.58 -3.86 21.66
N PRO A 19 3.48 -4.86 21.51
CA PRO A 19 4.91 -4.68 21.79
C PRO A 19 5.40 -3.39 21.14
N ALA A 20 6.28 -2.62 21.80
CA ALA A 20 6.73 -1.32 21.30
C ALA A 20 7.21 -1.37 19.84
N VAL A 21 7.83 -2.48 19.44
CA VAL A 21 8.27 -2.78 18.07
C VAL A 21 7.10 -2.75 17.06
N VAL A 22 5.96 -3.33 17.43
CA VAL A 22 4.75 -3.37 16.58
C VAL A 22 4.15 -1.98 16.42
N ARG A 23 4.14 -1.17 17.48
CA ARG A 23 3.69 0.23 17.42
C ARG A 23 4.58 1.05 16.48
N THR A 24 5.90 0.88 16.56
CA THR A 24 6.84 1.58 15.67
C THR A 24 6.69 1.18 14.21
N ASP A 25 6.41 -0.09 13.91
CA ASP A 25 6.21 -0.54 12.53
C ASP A 25 4.88 -0.03 11.95
N PHE A 26 3.83 0.11 12.77
CA PHE A 26 2.57 0.71 12.35
C PHE A 26 2.71 2.21 12.05
N ASP A 27 3.36 2.97 12.93
CA ASP A 27 3.63 4.41 12.71
C ASP A 27 4.51 4.60 11.46
N ARG A 28 5.48 3.71 11.25
CA ARG A 28 6.29 3.67 10.04
C ARG A 28 5.46 3.38 8.80
N LEU A 29 4.54 2.41 8.85
CA LEU A 29 3.65 2.07 7.74
C LEU A 29 2.77 3.27 7.35
N TRP A 30 2.23 3.98 8.35
CA TRP A 30 1.48 5.22 8.15
C TRP A 30 2.32 6.27 7.43
N SER A 31 3.51 6.58 7.97
CA SER A 31 4.42 7.60 7.42
C SER A 31 4.84 7.29 5.98
N ILE A 32 5.17 6.02 5.67
CA ILE A 32 5.50 5.60 4.30
C ILE A 32 4.31 5.82 3.36
N THR A 33 3.09 5.54 3.82
CA THR A 33 1.88 5.72 3.01
C THR A 33 1.60 7.20 2.72
N GLU A 34 1.86 8.10 3.67
CA GLU A 34 1.76 9.56 3.44
C GLU A 34 2.79 10.05 2.41
N ILE A 35 4.04 9.59 2.54
CA ILE A 35 5.10 9.90 1.56
C ILE A 35 4.69 9.40 0.18
N LEU A 36 4.20 8.15 0.10
CA LEU A 36 3.78 7.55 -1.16
C LEU A 36 2.66 8.36 -1.83
N GLN A 37 1.67 8.84 -1.06
CA GLN A 37 0.60 9.69 -1.59
C GLN A 37 1.18 10.94 -2.25
N HIS A 38 2.08 11.65 -1.56
CA HIS A 38 2.70 12.85 -2.09
C HIS A 38 3.54 12.57 -3.35
N GLU A 39 4.28 11.47 -3.38
CA GLU A 39 5.10 11.09 -4.54
C GLU A 39 4.24 10.70 -5.75
N VAL A 40 3.14 9.96 -5.53
CA VAL A 40 2.19 9.59 -6.58
C VAL A 40 1.53 10.82 -7.18
N GLU A 41 1.09 11.78 -6.35
CA GLU A 41 0.52 13.03 -6.84
C GLU A 41 1.51 13.84 -7.67
N ARG A 42 2.76 13.94 -7.21
CA ARG A 42 3.82 14.61 -7.97
C ARG A 42 4.08 13.92 -9.30
N LEU A 43 4.10 12.58 -9.31
CA LEU A 43 4.27 11.80 -10.53
C LEU A 43 3.11 12.00 -11.51
N ILE A 44 1.86 11.99 -11.05
CA ILE A 44 0.68 12.24 -11.89
C ILE A 44 0.78 13.61 -12.53
N ASN A 45 1.04 14.65 -11.73
CA ASN A 45 1.15 16.03 -12.22
C ASN A 45 2.25 16.17 -13.29
N LYS A 46 3.43 15.58 -13.06
CA LYS A 46 4.52 15.58 -14.04
C LYS A 46 4.20 14.73 -15.27
N SER A 47 3.50 13.62 -15.10
CA SER A 47 3.07 12.77 -16.21
C SER A 47 2.07 13.49 -17.11
N MET A 48 1.19 14.34 -16.55
CA MET A 48 0.29 15.19 -17.33
C MET A 48 1.05 16.32 -18.04
N GLU A 49 1.98 17.00 -17.37
CA GLU A 49 2.82 18.06 -17.94
C GLU A 49 3.57 17.57 -19.19
N TYR A 50 4.17 16.38 -19.11
CA TYR A 50 4.90 15.76 -20.22
C TYR A 50 4.04 14.91 -21.15
N SER A 51 2.70 14.98 -21.01
CA SER A 51 1.74 14.25 -21.85
C SER A 51 1.95 12.72 -21.92
N ILE A 52 2.51 12.12 -20.87
CA ILE A 52 2.71 10.67 -20.71
C ILE A 52 1.40 9.97 -20.41
N ILE A 53 0.50 10.65 -19.71
CA ILE A 53 -0.86 10.18 -19.41
C ILE A 53 -1.91 11.14 -19.96
N PHE A 54 -3.18 10.75 -19.94
CA PHE A 54 -4.30 11.63 -20.21
C PHE A 54 -4.70 12.39 -18.94
N ARG A 55 -5.34 13.56 -19.11
CA ARG A 55 -5.87 14.35 -17.99
C ARG A 55 -7.01 13.65 -17.27
N ASN A 56 -7.79 12.85 -18.00
CA ASN A 56 -8.97 12.15 -17.50
C ASN A 56 -8.77 10.64 -17.61
N MET A 57 -9.37 9.91 -16.67
CA MET A 57 -9.36 8.46 -16.68
C MET A 57 -10.17 7.90 -17.87
N PRO A 58 -9.62 6.95 -18.65
CA PRO A 58 -10.36 6.25 -19.69
C PRO A 58 -11.56 5.46 -19.12
N LYS A 59 -12.69 5.44 -19.85
CA LYS A 59 -13.95 4.79 -19.41
C LYS A 59 -13.89 3.26 -19.24
N TYR A 60 -12.93 2.58 -19.86
CA TYR A 60 -12.81 1.11 -19.80
C TYR A 60 -11.39 0.70 -19.40
N PRO A 61 -11.12 0.53 -18.10
CA PRO A 61 -9.83 0.11 -17.58
C PRO A 61 -9.72 -1.42 -17.56
N GLU A 62 -9.48 -2.05 -18.71
CA GLU A 62 -9.22 -3.50 -18.73
C GLU A 62 -7.78 -3.80 -18.29
N LYS A 63 -7.61 -4.85 -17.48
CA LYS A 63 -6.33 -5.43 -17.03
C LYS A 63 -5.41 -4.49 -16.20
N THR A 64 -5.98 -3.73 -15.28
CA THR A 64 -5.20 -2.95 -14.28
C THR A 64 -5.61 -3.33 -12.85
N PRO A 65 -4.73 -3.15 -11.85
CA PRO A 65 -5.05 -3.48 -10.46
C PRO A 65 -6.24 -2.63 -9.99
N SER A 66 -7.09 -3.20 -9.13
CA SER A 66 -8.16 -2.43 -8.49
C SER A 66 -7.57 -1.45 -7.47
N SER A 67 -8.19 -0.27 -7.31
CA SER A 67 -7.83 0.67 -6.27
C SER A 67 -8.40 0.32 -4.89
N SER A 68 -9.40 -0.55 -4.81
CA SER A 68 -10.00 -0.95 -3.53
C SER A 68 -9.02 -1.72 -2.64
N VAL A 69 -9.22 -1.65 -1.31
CA VAL A 69 -8.65 -2.62 -0.36
C VAL A 69 -9.79 -3.51 0.13
N SER A 70 -9.63 -4.83 0.00
CA SER A 70 -10.69 -5.80 0.24
C SER A 70 -10.27 -6.85 1.27
N GLY A 71 -10.82 -6.74 2.47
CA GLY A 71 -10.66 -7.68 3.56
C GLY A 71 -11.70 -7.43 4.65
N LYS A 72 -12.08 -8.48 5.38
CA LYS A 72 -13.05 -8.37 6.49
C LYS A 72 -12.37 -8.08 7.83
N SER A 73 -11.05 -8.19 7.87
CA SER A 73 -10.23 -7.98 9.05
C SER A 73 -8.90 -7.33 8.67
N PHE A 74 -8.21 -6.74 9.65
CA PHE A 74 -6.92 -6.10 9.43
C PHE A 74 -5.87 -7.01 8.76
N PRO A 75 -5.69 -8.28 9.16
CA PRO A 75 -4.74 -9.18 8.50
C PRO A 75 -5.10 -9.43 7.03
N GLN A 76 -6.40 -9.62 6.73
CA GLN A 76 -6.87 -9.77 5.35
C GLN A 76 -6.63 -8.51 4.53
N ASN A 77 -6.83 -7.33 5.12
CA ASN A 77 -6.49 -6.07 4.47
C ASN A 77 -4.99 -5.96 4.19
N LEU A 78 -4.11 -6.31 5.15
CA LEU A 78 -2.66 -6.31 4.93
C LEU A 78 -2.24 -7.23 3.78
N LYS A 79 -2.82 -8.43 3.70
CA LYS A 79 -2.59 -9.36 2.59
C LYS A 79 -3.02 -8.77 1.24
N ASP A 80 -4.20 -8.14 1.19
CA ASP A 80 -4.70 -7.51 -0.02
C ASP A 80 -3.87 -6.29 -0.45
N ILE A 81 -3.42 -5.48 0.52
CA ILE A 81 -2.47 -4.37 0.32
C ILE A 81 -1.16 -4.90 -0.27
N PHE A 82 -0.63 -5.98 0.29
CA PHE A 82 0.61 -6.58 -0.21
C PHE A 82 0.49 -7.05 -1.66
N ILE A 83 -0.58 -7.80 -1.98
CA ILE A 83 -0.82 -8.33 -3.32
C ILE A 83 -0.98 -7.18 -4.32
N LYS A 84 -1.87 -6.22 -4.05
CA LYS A 84 -2.13 -5.11 -4.99
C LYS A 84 -0.94 -4.18 -5.10
N GLY A 85 -0.22 -3.92 -4.02
CA GLY A 85 1.00 -3.12 -4.04
C GLY A 85 2.07 -3.75 -4.95
N HIS A 86 2.23 -5.08 -4.95
CA HIS A 86 3.11 -5.76 -5.90
C HIS A 86 2.65 -5.63 -7.37
N LEU A 87 1.34 -5.69 -7.63
CA LEU A 87 0.81 -5.48 -8.97
C LEU A 87 1.06 -4.04 -9.47
N PHE A 88 0.91 -3.05 -8.58
CA PHE A 88 1.27 -1.66 -8.90
C PHE A 88 2.77 -1.50 -9.14
N ASP A 89 3.63 -2.11 -8.30
CA ASP A 89 5.09 -2.05 -8.46
C ASP A 89 5.50 -2.61 -9.82
N PHE A 90 4.93 -3.74 -10.23
CA PHE A 90 5.15 -4.30 -11.56
C PHE A 90 4.78 -3.32 -12.68
N HIS A 91 3.59 -2.70 -12.64
CA HIS A 91 3.20 -1.75 -13.68
C HIS A 91 4.06 -0.49 -13.67
N MET A 92 4.48 -0.02 -12.49
CA MET A 92 5.42 1.10 -12.37
C MET A 92 6.77 0.78 -13.00
N ASP A 93 7.25 -0.45 -12.85
CA ASP A 93 8.46 -0.96 -13.49
C ASP A 93 8.34 -0.98 -15.01
N GLU A 94 7.25 -1.52 -15.53
CA GLU A 94 6.99 -1.56 -16.97
C GLU A 94 6.88 -0.16 -17.58
N MET A 95 6.14 0.75 -16.93
CA MET A 95 6.02 2.13 -17.39
C MET A 95 7.37 2.85 -17.38
N SER A 96 8.19 2.63 -16.35
CA SER A 96 9.54 3.19 -16.28
C SER A 96 10.46 2.64 -17.37
N ARG A 97 10.35 1.35 -17.73
CA ARG A 97 11.11 0.73 -18.83
C ARG A 97 10.71 1.30 -20.18
N HIS A 98 9.42 1.52 -20.40
CA HIS A 98 8.86 2.06 -21.64
C HIS A 98 8.85 3.59 -21.71
N LEU A 99 9.46 4.28 -20.74
CA LEU A 99 9.35 5.73 -20.62
C LEU A 99 9.88 6.51 -21.84
N LYS A 100 10.91 5.98 -22.51
CA LYS A 100 11.45 6.55 -23.76
C LYS A 100 10.43 6.51 -24.91
N ASN A 101 9.51 5.56 -24.88
CA ASN A 101 8.42 5.47 -25.85
C ASN A 101 7.30 6.44 -25.47
N LEU A 102 7.07 6.64 -24.16
CA LEU A 102 5.98 7.45 -23.64
C LEU A 102 6.25 8.97 -23.69
N THR A 103 7.51 9.40 -23.72
CA THR A 103 7.85 10.83 -23.75
C THR A 103 9.19 11.11 -24.43
N LYS A 104 9.32 12.34 -24.95
CA LYS A 104 10.60 12.89 -25.45
C LYS A 104 11.55 13.30 -24.33
N HIS A 105 11.08 13.37 -23.07
CA HIS A 105 11.86 13.84 -21.93
C HIS A 105 11.95 12.81 -20.79
N PRO A 106 12.38 11.56 -21.05
CA PRO A 106 12.36 10.49 -20.05
C PRO A 106 13.19 10.82 -18.81
N HIS A 107 14.32 11.52 -18.97
CA HIS A 107 15.18 11.93 -17.87
C HIS A 107 14.52 12.92 -16.89
N ARG A 108 13.51 13.69 -17.34
CA ARG A 108 12.82 14.67 -16.48
C ARG A 108 11.80 14.03 -15.56
N ILE A 109 11.29 12.85 -15.91
CA ILE A 109 10.26 12.17 -15.14
C ILE A 109 10.73 10.87 -14.47
N SER A 110 11.79 10.24 -14.99
CA SER A 110 12.37 9.03 -14.39
C SER A 110 12.61 9.14 -12.87
N PRO A 111 13.11 10.27 -12.31
CA PRO A 111 13.29 10.37 -10.86
C PRO A 111 11.99 10.22 -10.06
N PHE A 112 10.85 10.65 -10.61
CA PHE A 112 9.54 10.52 -9.96
C PHE A 112 9.05 9.07 -9.95
N PHE A 113 9.28 8.33 -11.06
CA PHE A 113 9.04 6.88 -11.09
C PHE A 113 9.91 6.15 -10.07
N THR A 114 11.21 6.48 -10.01
CA THR A 114 12.14 5.89 -9.03
C THR A 114 11.71 6.15 -7.59
N ALA A 115 11.26 7.37 -7.27
CA ALA A 115 10.79 7.71 -5.93
C ALA A 115 9.56 6.87 -5.54
N VAL A 116 8.50 6.89 -6.37
CA VAL A 116 7.27 6.12 -6.12
C VAL A 116 7.57 4.63 -5.94
N LYS A 117 8.39 4.03 -6.82
CA LYS A 117 8.80 2.63 -6.71
C LYS A 117 9.54 2.35 -5.39
N GLY A 118 10.54 3.17 -5.06
CA GLY A 118 11.32 2.99 -3.84
C GLY A 118 10.44 3.08 -2.58
N THR A 119 9.46 3.99 -2.57
CA THR A 119 8.53 4.11 -1.45
C THR A 119 7.51 2.96 -1.41
N LEU A 120 7.00 2.51 -2.56
CA LEU A 120 6.11 1.36 -2.65
C LEU A 120 6.79 0.07 -2.18
N GLN A 121 8.05 -0.14 -2.54
CA GLN A 121 8.84 -1.29 -2.06
C GLN A 121 9.05 -1.25 -0.55
N ARG A 122 9.33 -0.06 0.01
CA ARG A 122 9.43 0.12 1.47
C ARG A 122 8.10 -0.16 2.17
N LEU A 123 6.98 0.24 1.56
CA LEU A 123 5.64 -0.08 2.07
C LEU A 123 5.44 -1.60 2.13
N LEU A 124 5.70 -2.30 1.04
CA LEU A 124 5.54 -3.76 0.92
C LEU A 124 6.41 -4.52 1.94
N GLN A 125 7.66 -4.11 2.11
CA GLN A 125 8.56 -4.69 3.12
C GLN A 125 8.02 -4.49 4.54
N THR A 126 7.45 -3.31 4.83
CA THR A 126 6.89 -3.00 6.15
C THR A 126 5.61 -3.81 6.40
N VAL A 127 4.74 -3.94 5.39
CA VAL A 127 3.54 -4.80 5.46
C VAL A 127 3.91 -6.26 5.71
N ASN A 128 4.93 -6.78 5.01
CA ASN A 128 5.39 -8.15 5.21
C ASN A 128 5.93 -8.36 6.63
N ARG A 129 6.74 -7.44 7.16
CA ARG A 129 7.25 -7.52 8.52
C ARG A 129 6.13 -7.47 9.57
N ILE A 130 5.14 -6.60 9.41
CA ILE A 130 3.98 -6.54 10.31
C ILE A 130 3.19 -7.86 10.26
N SER A 131 2.99 -8.40 9.06
CA SER A 131 2.30 -9.67 8.89
C SER A 131 3.02 -10.83 9.57
N GLU A 132 4.35 -10.93 9.42
CA GLU A 132 5.16 -11.98 10.05
C GLU A 132 5.21 -11.86 11.58
N SER A 133 5.26 -10.63 12.11
CA SER A 133 5.45 -10.39 13.54
C SER A 133 4.15 -10.36 14.34
N VAL A 134 3.08 -9.81 13.77
CA VAL A 134 1.79 -9.60 14.46
C VAL A 134 0.78 -10.67 14.10
N HIS A 135 0.86 -11.23 12.88
CA HIS A 135 -0.11 -12.17 12.34
C HIS A 135 0.56 -13.43 11.75
N PRO A 136 1.39 -14.14 12.53
CA PRO A 136 2.11 -15.33 12.04
C PRO A 136 1.16 -16.43 11.53
N GLU A 137 -0.09 -16.45 11.98
CA GLU A 137 -1.14 -17.36 11.51
C GLU A 137 -1.49 -17.19 10.02
N MET A 138 -1.18 -16.05 9.42
CA MET A 138 -1.38 -15.84 7.97
C MET A 138 -0.39 -16.64 7.11
N GLY A 139 0.72 -17.09 7.70
CA GLY A 139 1.84 -17.65 6.96
C GLY A 139 2.52 -16.61 6.06
N GLN A 140 3.36 -17.10 5.15
CA GLN A 140 4.10 -16.25 4.23
C GLN A 140 3.17 -15.58 3.21
N LEU A 141 3.31 -14.26 3.04
CA LEU A 141 2.61 -13.54 1.98
C LEU A 141 3.17 -13.94 0.61
N ILE A 142 2.27 -14.27 -0.32
CA ILE A 142 2.62 -14.74 -1.66
C ILE A 142 2.66 -13.55 -2.61
N VAL A 143 3.77 -13.40 -3.33
CA VAL A 143 3.91 -12.43 -4.41
C VAL A 143 3.05 -12.89 -5.60
N PRO A 144 2.13 -12.06 -6.11
CA PRO A 144 1.29 -12.44 -7.25
C PRO A 144 2.13 -12.61 -8.52
N ALA A 145 1.63 -13.42 -9.45
CA ALA A 145 2.22 -13.51 -10.78
C ALA A 145 2.17 -12.13 -11.48
N PRO A 146 3.21 -11.77 -12.26
CA PRO A 146 3.20 -10.54 -13.04
C PRO A 146 1.97 -10.46 -13.97
N PRO A 147 1.17 -9.39 -13.91
CA PRO A 147 0.08 -9.18 -14.86
C PRO A 147 0.62 -8.85 -16.25
N GLU A 148 -0.22 -8.97 -17.27
CA GLU A 148 0.14 -8.52 -18.61
C GLU A 148 0.32 -7.00 -18.65
N PHE A 149 1.37 -6.54 -19.33
CA PHE A 149 1.53 -5.14 -19.73
C PHE A 149 1.30 -5.03 -21.23
N PRO A 150 0.59 -3.99 -21.72
CA PRO A 150 0.35 -3.86 -23.15
C PRO A 150 1.66 -3.69 -23.93
N GLU A 151 2.05 -4.72 -24.68
CA GLU A 151 3.20 -4.69 -25.62
C GLU A 151 2.95 -3.83 -26.87
N ARG A 152 1.72 -3.35 -27.03
CA ARG A 152 1.19 -2.68 -28.23
C ARG A 152 1.57 -1.19 -28.29
N SER A 153 0.95 -0.50 -29.25
CA SER A 153 1.16 0.92 -29.61
C SER A 153 1.29 1.90 -28.43
N PHE A 154 2.00 3.00 -28.68
CA PHE A 154 2.12 4.15 -27.77
C PHE A 154 0.79 4.58 -27.13
N PHE A 155 -0.29 4.60 -27.91
CA PHE A 155 -1.60 5.04 -27.44
C PHE A 155 -2.17 4.11 -26.35
N GLU A 156 -2.03 2.81 -26.52
CA GLU A 156 -2.49 1.83 -25.53
C GLU A 156 -1.66 1.86 -24.26
N GLN A 157 -0.32 1.96 -24.38
CA GLN A 157 0.57 2.09 -23.23
C GLN A 157 0.26 3.36 -22.42
N ARG A 158 0.01 4.48 -23.11
CA ARG A 158 -0.41 5.74 -22.48
C ARG A 158 -1.76 5.62 -21.78
N ARG A 159 -2.74 4.99 -22.42
CA ARG A 159 -4.07 4.73 -21.82
C ARG A 159 -3.96 3.86 -20.57
N HIS A 160 -3.20 2.77 -20.65
CA HIS A 160 -2.94 1.86 -19.54
C HIS A 160 -2.24 2.58 -18.39
N GLY A 161 -1.14 3.29 -18.68
CA GLY A 161 -0.40 4.04 -17.67
C GLY A 161 -1.23 5.13 -16.99
N THR A 162 -2.15 5.76 -17.74
CA THR A 162 -3.13 6.69 -17.16
C THR A 162 -3.95 5.99 -16.08
N VAL A 163 -4.59 4.88 -16.42
CA VAL A 163 -5.43 4.12 -15.49
C VAL A 163 -4.63 3.66 -14.27
N VAL A 164 -3.42 3.10 -14.48
CA VAL A 164 -2.56 2.63 -13.39
C VAL A 164 -2.26 3.74 -12.41
N LEU A 165 -1.82 4.92 -12.87
CA LEU A 165 -1.45 6.02 -11.96
C LEU A 165 -2.65 6.56 -11.17
N PHE A 166 -3.80 6.74 -11.83
CA PHE A 166 -5.01 7.18 -11.13
C PHE A 166 -5.48 6.16 -10.09
N ARG A 167 -5.45 4.86 -10.41
CA ARG A 167 -5.81 3.81 -9.46
C ARG A 167 -4.80 3.65 -8.35
N LEU A 168 -3.50 3.86 -8.62
CA LEU A 168 -2.47 3.85 -7.60
C LEU A 168 -2.74 4.94 -6.56
N ARG A 169 -3.06 6.17 -7.00
CA ARG A 169 -3.46 7.26 -6.10
C ARG A 169 -4.65 6.86 -5.23
N GLU A 170 -5.75 6.43 -5.85
CA GLU A 170 -6.95 6.00 -5.13
C GLU A 170 -6.66 4.83 -4.17
N TRP A 171 -5.78 3.92 -4.56
CA TRP A 171 -5.36 2.80 -3.73
C TRP A 171 -4.61 3.27 -2.49
N VAL A 172 -3.66 4.20 -2.62
CA VAL A 172 -2.94 4.76 -1.47
C VAL A 172 -3.91 5.45 -0.50
N GLU A 173 -4.90 6.18 -0.99
CA GLU A 173 -5.96 6.77 -0.16
C GLU A 173 -6.77 5.70 0.60
N ASN A 174 -7.09 4.59 -0.07
CA ASN A 174 -7.80 3.47 0.55
C ASN A 174 -6.93 2.75 1.59
N VAL A 175 -5.62 2.61 1.35
CA VAL A 175 -4.66 2.10 2.35
C VAL A 175 -4.67 3.01 3.58
N GLN A 176 -4.55 4.33 3.40
CA GLN A 176 -4.62 5.28 4.51
C GLN A 176 -5.93 5.17 5.30
N ARG A 177 -7.06 4.96 4.61
CA ARG A 177 -8.34 4.75 5.31
C ARG A 177 -8.29 3.52 6.21
N VAL A 178 -7.85 2.38 5.69
CA VAL A 178 -7.72 1.13 6.45
C VAL A 178 -6.79 1.31 7.65
N LEU A 179 -5.63 1.95 7.47
CA LEU A 179 -4.71 2.19 8.58
C LEU A 179 -5.33 3.11 9.64
N ARG A 180 -6.08 4.13 9.24
CA ARG A 180 -6.73 5.04 10.19
C ARG A 180 -7.77 4.31 11.05
N GLU A 181 -8.56 3.44 10.45
CA GLU A 181 -9.58 2.62 11.13
C GLU A 181 -8.98 1.64 12.16
N HIS A 182 -7.73 1.23 11.95
CA HIS A 182 -7.04 0.25 12.79
C HIS A 182 -5.92 0.86 13.64
N SER A 183 -5.86 2.19 13.72
CA SER A 183 -4.84 2.89 14.51
C SER A 183 -4.99 2.59 16.00
N PRO A 184 -3.89 2.23 16.72
CA PRO A 184 -3.92 1.96 18.16
C PRO A 184 -4.50 3.11 18.99
N SER A 185 -4.41 4.35 18.51
CA SER A 185 -4.93 5.54 19.18
C SER A 185 -6.46 5.56 19.31
N GLN A 186 -7.19 4.86 18.44
CA GLN A 186 -8.66 4.80 18.45
C GLN A 186 -9.21 3.68 19.35
N LEU A 187 -8.39 2.69 19.74
CA LEU A 187 -8.79 1.64 20.68
C LEU A 187 -8.84 2.13 22.14
N GLY A 188 -8.21 3.26 22.46
CA GLY A 188 -8.21 3.86 23.80
C GLY A 188 -9.48 4.66 24.13
N GLU A 189 -10.14 5.26 23.13
CA GLU A 189 -11.31 6.12 23.37
C GLU A 189 -12.64 5.37 23.45
N LYS A 190 -12.76 4.19 22.80
CA LYS A 190 -14.00 3.39 22.84
C LYS A 190 -14.27 2.67 24.17
N LYS A 191 -13.34 2.66 25.12
CA LYS A 191 -13.51 1.98 26.41
C LYS A 191 -14.00 2.85 27.57
N VAL A 192 -14.15 4.16 27.39
CA VAL A 192 -14.52 5.07 28.49
C VAL A 192 -15.99 5.52 28.46
N SER A 193 -16.75 5.21 27.39
CA SER A 193 -18.17 5.55 27.33
C SER A 193 -19.06 4.34 27.60
N ASN A 194 -18.97 3.79 28.80
CA ASN A 194 -20.00 2.94 29.43
C ASN A 194 -19.71 2.88 30.94
N VAL A 195 -19.94 4.00 31.61
CA VAL A 195 -20.31 4.06 33.04
C VAL A 195 -21.40 5.10 33.17
#